data_AF-A0A7Z9W0B1-F1
#
_entry.id   AF-A0A7Z9W0B1-F1
#
_cell.length_a   1.000
_cell.length_b   1.000
_cell.length_c   1.000
_cell.angle_alpha   90.00
_cell.angle_beta   90.00
_cell.angle_gamma   90.00
#
_symmetry.space_group_name_H-M   'P 1'
#
loop_
_entity.id
_entity.type
_entity.pdbx_description
1 polymer ?
#
loop_
_entity_poly.entity_id
_entity_poly.type
_entity_poly.pdbx_seq_one_letter_code
_entity_poly.pdbx_strand_id
1 'polypeptide(L)'
;MLKHLRTISCRKIVFFIFSSSFKCFENNLSRGLVCFPWLRQMSVSNSVDVRASDLKLRANQGESTPGVDIYSSEVEFVRCDIRGWTGGEWDYSASGSAGVRADEGSRVRISLCEIEGGTGADVWSEWKWIEPGDGAPAVHVRGGSEVVITGDGTQVLQGGHGG
;
A
#
# COMPACT_ATOMS: atom_id res chain seq x y z
N MET A 1 -17.53 -27.42 -2.40
CA MET A 1 -17.00 -26.27 -3.17
C MET A 1 -15.48 -26.33 -3.12
N LEU A 2 -14.83 -26.69 -4.23
CA LEU A 2 -13.36 -26.71 -4.33
C LEU A 2 -12.84 -25.27 -4.41
N LYS A 3 -12.12 -24.80 -3.39
CA LYS A 3 -11.34 -23.55 -3.45
C LYS A 3 -10.06 -23.83 -4.26
N HIS A 4 -9.86 -23.11 -5.36
CA HIS A 4 -8.63 -23.19 -6.15
C HIS A 4 -7.50 -22.45 -5.42
N LEU A 5 -6.49 -23.19 -4.95
CA LEU A 5 -5.22 -22.60 -4.52
C LEU A 5 -4.54 -21.99 -5.74
N ARG A 6 -4.24 -20.69 -5.69
CA ARG A 6 -3.33 -20.05 -6.64
C ARG A 6 -2.10 -19.58 -5.88
N THR A 7 -1.00 -20.33 -6.02
CA THR A 7 0.31 -19.93 -5.53
C THR A 7 0.98 -19.10 -6.62
N ILE A 8 1.13 -17.79 -6.42
CA ILE A 8 1.98 -16.95 -7.26
C ILE A 8 3.37 -16.97 -6.62
N SER A 9 4.30 -17.72 -7.22
CA SER A 9 5.68 -17.83 -6.74
C SER A 9 6.59 -16.99 -7.63
N CYS A 10 6.86 -15.75 -7.20
CA CYS A 10 8.03 -15.00 -7.65
C CYS A 10 9.12 -15.22 -6.60
N ARG A 11 10.33 -15.64 -7.03
CA ARG A 11 11.41 -16.17 -6.20
C ARG A 11 11.51 -15.43 -4.83
N LYS A 12 11.03 -16.08 -3.76
CA LYS A 12 10.98 -15.68 -2.33
C LYS A 12 9.68 -15.08 -1.76
N ILE A 13 8.59 -14.99 -2.52
CA ILE A 13 7.31 -14.50 -1.99
C ILE A 13 6.28 -15.62 -2.01
N VAL A 14 5.76 -16.01 -0.84
CA VAL A 14 4.67 -16.97 -0.71
C VAL A 14 3.38 -16.20 -0.46
N PHE A 15 2.51 -16.15 -1.46
CA PHE A 15 1.14 -15.71 -1.28
C PHE A 15 0.25 -16.92 -1.03
N PHE A 16 -0.41 -16.98 0.14
CA PHE A 16 -1.59 -17.80 0.32
C PHE A 16 -2.80 -16.90 0.08
N ILE A 17 -3.48 -17.10 -1.04
CA ILE A 17 -4.60 -16.26 -1.47
C ILE A 17 -5.86 -17.12 -1.52
N PHE A 18 -6.77 -16.89 -0.58
CA PHE A 18 -8.17 -17.32 -0.68
C PHE A 18 -9.03 -16.12 -1.07
N SER A 19 -8.82 -15.62 -2.30
CA SER A 19 -9.44 -14.39 -2.80
C SER A 19 -10.37 -14.63 -3.98
N SER A 20 -11.46 -13.87 -4.03
CA SER A 20 -12.31 -13.71 -5.20
C SER A 20 -11.76 -12.66 -6.19
N SER A 21 -10.86 -11.77 -5.76
CA SER A 21 -10.23 -10.72 -6.58
C SER A 21 -8.96 -10.14 -5.90
N PHE A 22 -7.78 -10.51 -6.42
CA PHE A 22 -6.47 -9.97 -6.04
C PHE A 22 -5.83 -9.28 -7.24
N LYS A 23 -5.37 -8.04 -7.08
CA LYS A 23 -4.66 -7.28 -8.14
C LYS A 23 -3.30 -6.84 -7.65
N CYS A 24 -2.28 -7.20 -8.42
CA CYS A 24 -0.89 -6.79 -8.29
C CYS A 24 -0.49 -6.10 -9.60
N PHE A 25 0.06 -4.89 -9.52
CA PHE A 25 0.56 -4.16 -10.68
C PHE A 25 2.10 -4.16 -10.69
N GLU A 26 2.68 -4.90 -11.64
CA GLU A 26 4.12 -4.91 -11.93
C GLU A 26 4.45 -4.02 -13.15
N ASN A 27 5.63 -3.40 -13.14
CA ASN A 27 6.15 -2.59 -14.25
C ASN A 27 6.75 -3.49 -15.34
N ASN A 28 6.20 -3.47 -16.56
CA ASN A 28 6.87 -3.99 -17.76
C ASN A 28 7.42 -2.83 -18.60
N LEU A 29 8.50 -2.20 -18.12
CA LEU A 29 9.24 -1.20 -18.90
C LEU A 29 10.75 -1.44 -18.78
N SER A 30 11.23 -2.50 -19.44
CA SER A 30 12.52 -2.49 -20.17
C SER A 30 12.75 -3.86 -20.82
N ARG A 31 12.77 -3.88 -22.16
CA ARG A 31 13.42 -4.95 -22.94
C ARG A 31 14.91 -4.94 -22.57
N GLY A 32 15.32 -5.82 -21.67
CA GLY A 32 16.72 -6.02 -21.31
C GLY A 32 16.98 -5.95 -19.80
N LEU A 33 17.01 -7.11 -19.16
CA LEU A 33 17.98 -7.50 -18.13
C LEU A 33 18.29 -6.52 -16.97
N VAL A 34 17.29 -5.90 -16.32
CA VAL A 34 17.35 -5.61 -14.86
C VAL A 34 15.93 -5.56 -14.28
N CYS A 35 15.47 -6.62 -13.62
CA CYS A 35 14.20 -6.59 -12.87
C CYS A 35 14.37 -5.74 -11.61
N PHE A 36 13.81 -4.53 -11.59
CA PHE A 36 13.63 -3.76 -10.36
C PHE A 36 12.40 -4.31 -9.60
N PRO A 37 12.52 -4.85 -8.38
CA PRO A 37 11.52 -5.76 -7.77
C PRO A 37 10.44 -5.02 -6.96
N TRP A 38 10.00 -3.84 -7.39
CA TRP A 38 9.03 -3.05 -6.63
C TRP A 38 7.64 -3.25 -7.19
N LEU A 39 6.74 -3.83 -6.39
CA LEU A 39 5.31 -3.79 -6.66
C LEU A 39 4.83 -2.35 -6.42
N ARG A 40 4.04 -1.81 -7.36
CA ARG A 40 3.55 -0.43 -7.26
C ARG A 40 2.43 -0.29 -6.24
N GLN A 41 1.49 -1.22 -6.26
CA GLN A 41 0.30 -1.15 -5.44
C GLN A 41 -0.28 -2.56 -5.25
N MET A 42 -0.90 -2.77 -4.10
CA MET A 42 -1.66 -3.97 -3.80
C MET A 42 -3.10 -3.58 -3.44
N SER A 43 -4.08 -4.26 -4.04
CA SER A 43 -5.47 -4.13 -3.65
C SER A 43 -6.07 -5.50 -3.33
N VAL A 44 -6.73 -5.58 -2.17
CA VAL A 44 -7.40 -6.79 -1.67
C VAL A 44 -8.86 -6.45 -1.41
N SER A 45 -9.76 -7.24 -1.99
CA SER A 45 -11.19 -7.05 -1.81
C SER A 45 -11.90 -8.39 -1.63
N ASN A 46 -12.97 -8.42 -0.82
CA ASN A 46 -13.85 -9.58 -0.65
C ASN A 46 -13.09 -10.90 -0.44
N SER A 47 -12.08 -10.88 0.43
CA SER A 47 -11.13 -11.97 0.64
C SER A 47 -10.99 -12.30 2.10
N VAL A 48 -10.89 -13.59 2.41
CA VAL A 48 -10.69 -14.06 3.78
C VAL A 48 -9.30 -14.71 3.85
N ASP A 49 -8.51 -14.33 4.84
CA ASP A 49 -7.19 -14.92 5.12
C ASP A 49 -6.16 -14.75 3.98
N VAL A 50 -5.81 -13.49 3.69
CA VAL A 50 -4.72 -13.15 2.77
C VAL A 50 -3.45 -12.90 3.56
N ARG A 51 -2.39 -13.66 3.30
CA ARG A 51 -1.08 -13.44 3.93
C ARG A 51 -0.06 -12.97 2.91
N ALA A 52 0.55 -11.83 3.20
CA ALA A 52 1.61 -11.22 2.44
C ALA A 52 2.86 -11.11 3.30
N SER A 53 4.01 -11.52 2.76
CA SER A 53 5.27 -11.47 3.50
C SER A 53 6.44 -11.03 2.63
N ASP A 54 7.40 -10.35 3.26
CA ASP A 54 8.65 -9.91 2.65
C ASP A 54 8.42 -9.06 1.37
N LEU A 55 7.33 -8.29 1.35
CA LEU A 55 6.97 -7.40 0.23
C LEU A 55 7.61 -6.02 0.37
N LYS A 56 7.98 -5.43 -0.76
CA LYS A 56 8.33 -4.01 -0.86
C LYS A 56 7.36 -3.31 -1.81
N LEU A 57 6.53 -2.43 -1.25
CA LEU A 57 5.51 -1.67 -1.95
C LEU A 57 5.85 -0.18 -1.93
N ARG A 58 5.82 0.44 -3.11
CA ARG A 58 6.05 1.86 -3.30
C ARG A 58 4.99 2.38 -4.27
N ALA A 59 3.99 3.09 -3.75
CA ALA A 59 2.97 3.72 -4.59
C ALA A 59 3.65 4.62 -5.65
N ASN A 60 3.26 4.45 -6.91
CA ASN A 60 3.92 5.08 -8.04
C ASN A 60 3.45 6.52 -8.23
N GLN A 61 4.35 7.42 -8.66
CA GLN A 61 3.99 8.81 -9.00
C GLN A 61 2.91 8.84 -10.10
N GLY A 62 1.86 9.66 -9.90
CA GLY A 62 0.77 9.87 -10.87
C GLY A 62 -0.64 9.42 -10.45
N GLU A 63 -0.80 8.59 -9.41
CA GLU A 63 -2.14 8.29 -8.87
C GLU A 63 -2.12 8.38 -7.33
N SER A 64 -2.87 9.34 -6.78
CA SER A 64 -3.06 9.57 -5.35
C SER A 64 -3.80 8.39 -4.71
N THR A 65 -3.06 7.30 -4.51
CA THR A 65 -3.55 6.00 -4.06
C THR A 65 -2.72 5.48 -2.92
N PRO A 66 -3.32 4.72 -1.99
CA PRO A 66 -2.54 4.11 -0.93
C PRO A 66 -1.63 3.01 -1.48
N GLY A 67 -0.51 2.75 -0.81
CA GLY A 67 0.39 1.65 -1.19
C GLY A 67 -0.30 0.28 -1.13
N VAL A 68 -1.19 0.11 -0.15
CA VAL A 68 -2.08 -1.04 -0.01
C VAL A 68 -3.50 -0.56 0.24
N ASP A 69 -4.46 -1.16 -0.46
CA ASP A 69 -5.87 -0.86 -0.34
C ASP A 69 -6.70 -2.12 -0.03
N ILE A 70 -7.44 -2.10 1.07
CA ILE A 70 -8.11 -3.30 1.63
C ILE A 70 -9.57 -2.99 1.90
N TYR A 71 -10.47 -3.78 1.30
CA TYR A 71 -11.92 -3.64 1.42
C TYR A 71 -12.57 -4.96 1.78
N SER A 72 -13.46 -4.96 2.78
CA SER A 72 -14.24 -6.15 3.16
C SER A 72 -13.38 -7.43 3.24
N SER A 73 -12.17 -7.33 3.80
CA SER A 73 -11.16 -8.41 3.75
C SER A 73 -10.38 -8.62 5.05
N GLU A 74 -9.88 -9.84 5.25
CA GLU A 74 -8.94 -10.18 6.33
C GLU A 74 -7.53 -10.42 5.77
N VAL A 75 -6.55 -9.62 6.22
CA VAL A 75 -5.20 -9.60 5.66
C VAL A 75 -4.13 -9.58 6.76
N GLU A 76 -3.04 -10.31 6.57
CA GLU A 76 -1.85 -10.27 7.42
C GLU A 76 -0.63 -9.84 6.59
N PHE A 77 0.08 -8.82 7.06
CA PHE A 77 1.39 -8.41 6.55
C PHE A 77 2.49 -8.79 7.52
N VAL A 78 3.54 -9.42 7.00
CA VAL A 78 4.69 -9.87 7.79
C VAL A 78 6.00 -9.42 7.13
N ARG A 79 6.81 -8.62 7.82
CA ARG A 79 8.11 -8.12 7.30
C ARG A 79 7.99 -7.38 5.96
N CYS A 80 6.92 -6.60 5.81
CA CYS A 80 6.71 -5.79 4.61
C CYS A 80 7.25 -4.38 4.81
N ASP A 81 7.70 -3.76 3.72
CA ASP A 81 8.07 -2.35 3.61
C ASP A 81 7.06 -1.68 2.66
N ILE A 82 6.20 -0.82 3.18
CA ILE A 82 5.06 -0.25 2.46
C ILE A 82 5.14 1.27 2.52
N ARG A 83 5.12 1.94 1.36
CA ARG A 83 4.99 3.41 1.32
C ARG A 83 3.81 3.87 0.50
N GLY A 84 3.10 4.84 1.07
CA GLY A 84 2.05 5.57 0.42
C GLY A 84 2.56 6.52 -0.66
N TRP A 85 1.63 7.06 -1.43
CA TRP A 85 1.94 7.90 -2.59
C TRP A 85 2.44 9.28 -2.19
N THR A 86 3.53 9.73 -2.83
CA THR A 86 4.04 11.10 -2.65
C THR A 86 3.39 12.04 -3.64
N GLY A 87 2.88 13.17 -3.15
CA GLY A 87 2.39 14.33 -3.90
C GLY A 87 3.27 14.66 -5.10
N GLY A 88 2.64 14.92 -6.24
CA GLY A 88 3.32 15.37 -7.46
C GLY A 88 3.14 16.86 -7.65
N GLU A 89 4.21 17.55 -8.05
CA GLU A 89 4.20 18.99 -8.41
C GLU A 89 3.19 19.32 -9.53
N TRP A 90 2.84 18.32 -10.35
CA TRP A 90 1.94 18.44 -11.51
C TRP A 90 0.56 17.81 -11.29
N ASP A 91 0.33 17.20 -10.13
CA ASP A 91 -0.93 16.58 -9.81
C ASP A 91 -1.82 17.58 -9.04
N TYR A 92 -3.09 17.69 -9.42
CA TYR A 92 -4.07 18.55 -8.72
C TYR A 92 -4.26 18.18 -7.24
N SER A 93 -3.67 17.07 -6.78
CA SER A 93 -3.56 16.72 -5.37
C SER A 93 -2.10 16.87 -4.90
N ALA A 94 -1.87 17.93 -4.14
CA ALA A 94 -0.64 18.20 -3.42
C ALA A 94 -0.38 17.19 -2.28
N SER A 95 -1.43 16.61 -1.70
CA SER A 95 -1.31 15.75 -0.52
C SER A 95 -0.88 14.31 -0.83
N GLY A 96 -0.06 13.72 0.03
CA GLY A 96 0.30 12.31 -0.05
C GLY A 96 -0.90 11.36 0.18
N SER A 97 -0.69 10.05 0.00
CA SER A 97 -1.66 9.01 0.33
C SER A 97 -1.15 8.03 1.38
N ALA A 98 -2.06 7.30 2.02
CA ALA A 98 -1.70 6.41 3.12
C ALA A 98 -0.81 5.24 2.67
N GLY A 99 0.01 4.70 3.57
CA GLY A 99 0.75 3.47 3.31
C GLY A 99 -0.20 2.27 3.17
N VAL A 100 -1.05 2.09 4.18
CA VAL A 100 -2.12 1.07 4.20
C VAL A 100 -3.47 1.74 4.46
N ARG A 101 -4.45 1.46 3.61
CA ARG A 101 -5.85 1.82 3.83
C ARG A 101 -6.68 0.56 4.07
N ALA A 102 -7.41 0.55 5.18
CA ALA A 102 -8.36 -0.50 5.56
C ALA A 102 -9.77 0.10 5.65
N ASP A 103 -10.68 -0.38 4.82
CA ASP A 103 -12.06 0.12 4.73
C ASP A 103 -13.09 -1.02 4.71
N GLU A 104 -14.36 -0.67 4.85
CA GLU A 104 -15.51 -1.58 4.73
C GLU A 104 -15.42 -2.82 5.63
N GLY A 105 -15.14 -2.65 6.92
CA GLY A 105 -15.12 -3.76 7.88
C GLY A 105 -13.94 -4.73 7.70
N SER A 106 -12.83 -4.27 7.13
CA SER A 106 -11.62 -5.07 6.95
C SER A 106 -10.91 -5.35 8.28
N ARG A 107 -10.19 -6.47 8.36
CA ARG A 107 -9.34 -6.83 9.49
C ARG A 107 -7.90 -7.00 9.02
N VAL A 108 -6.99 -6.19 9.55
CA VAL A 108 -5.60 -6.19 9.11
C VAL A 108 -4.67 -6.48 10.29
N ARG A 109 -3.76 -7.44 10.11
CA ARG A 109 -2.68 -7.71 11.06
C ARG A 109 -1.35 -7.26 10.48
N ILE A 110 -0.58 -6.51 11.24
CA ILE A 110 0.71 -5.96 10.81
C ILE A 110 1.79 -6.47 11.77
N SER A 111 2.78 -7.17 11.23
CA SER A 111 3.85 -7.81 12.01
C SER A 111 5.22 -7.51 11.40
N LEU A 112 6.11 -6.90 12.18
CA LEU A 112 7.50 -6.61 11.76
C LEU A 112 7.60 -5.75 10.48
N CYS A 113 6.61 -4.89 10.22
CA CYS A 113 6.57 -4.07 9.01
C CYS A 113 7.11 -2.66 9.25
N GLU A 114 7.59 -2.06 8.15
CA GLU A 114 7.84 -0.62 8.03
C GLU A 114 6.77 -0.05 7.09
N ILE A 115 5.99 0.91 7.59
CA ILE A 115 4.91 1.54 6.84
C ILE A 115 5.05 3.04 6.95
N GLU A 116 5.19 3.69 5.81
CA GLU A 116 5.23 5.15 5.69
C GLU A 116 3.99 5.63 4.94
N GLY A 117 3.39 6.70 5.46
CA GLY A 117 2.48 7.51 4.67
C GLY A 117 3.25 8.27 3.60
N GLY A 118 2.54 8.65 2.55
CA GLY A 118 3.10 9.44 1.47
C GLY A 118 3.30 10.90 1.85
N THR A 119 4.35 11.51 1.31
CA THR A 119 4.68 12.93 1.52
C THR A 119 3.84 13.82 0.61
N GLY A 120 3.37 14.96 1.09
CA GLY A 120 2.78 15.99 0.23
C GLY A 120 3.84 16.75 -0.56
N ALA A 121 3.42 17.53 -1.54
CA ALA A 121 4.26 18.41 -2.34
C ALA A 121 3.63 19.79 -2.42
N ASP A 122 4.46 20.83 -2.42
CA ASP A 122 4.02 22.19 -2.78
C ASP A 122 3.67 22.23 -4.26
N VAL A 123 2.44 22.62 -4.59
CA VAL A 123 2.02 22.78 -5.99
C VAL A 123 2.02 24.25 -6.38
N TRP A 124 2.70 24.55 -7.48
CA TRP A 124 2.60 25.84 -8.16
C TRP A 124 1.48 25.78 -9.18
N SER A 125 0.58 26.76 -9.15
CA SER A 125 -0.32 26.97 -10.28
C SER A 125 -0.23 28.42 -10.73
N GLU A 126 -0.35 28.65 -12.04
CA GLU A 126 -0.28 30.00 -12.65
C GLU A 126 -1.32 30.99 -12.07
N TRP A 127 -2.34 30.49 -11.35
CA TRP A 127 -3.51 31.27 -10.92
C TRP A 127 -3.87 31.12 -9.42
N LYS A 128 -3.15 30.32 -8.63
CA LYS A 128 -3.27 30.25 -7.17
C LYS A 128 -1.91 30.40 -6.49
N TRP A 129 -1.92 30.98 -5.29
CA TRP A 129 -0.81 30.93 -4.33
C TRP A 129 -0.37 29.48 -4.08
N ILE A 130 0.91 29.28 -3.69
CA ILE A 130 1.46 27.95 -3.34
C ILE A 130 0.53 27.30 -2.29
N GLU A 131 -0.08 26.17 -2.65
CA GLU A 131 -0.87 25.36 -1.71
C GLU A 131 0.03 24.20 -1.25
N PRO A 132 0.47 24.21 0.02
CA PRO A 132 1.30 23.13 0.53
C PRO A 132 0.51 21.84 0.63
N GLY A 133 1.11 20.75 0.19
CA GLY A 133 0.53 19.43 0.26
C GLY A 133 0.68 18.81 1.64
N ASP A 134 -0.40 18.27 2.19
CA ASP A 134 -0.30 17.53 3.45
C ASP A 134 0.36 16.16 3.26
N GLY A 135 1.15 15.74 4.25
CA GLY A 135 1.54 14.34 4.37
C GLY A 135 0.34 13.45 4.73
N ALA A 136 0.44 12.16 4.43
CA ALA A 136 -0.59 11.18 4.74
C ALA A 136 -0.21 10.28 5.92
N PRO A 137 -1.19 9.64 6.60
CA PRO A 137 -0.89 8.69 7.66
C PRO A 137 -0.26 7.40 7.13
N ALA A 138 0.53 6.71 7.95
CA ALA A 138 1.01 5.34 7.65
C ALA A 138 -0.15 4.37 7.43
N VAL A 139 -1.14 4.42 8.33
CA VAL A 139 -2.29 3.53 8.35
C VAL A 139 -3.56 4.36 8.46
N HIS A 140 -4.53 4.10 7.58
CA HIS A 140 -5.81 4.76 7.54
C HIS A 140 -6.94 3.73 7.69
N VAL A 141 -7.71 3.83 8.77
CA VAL A 141 -8.75 2.86 9.13
C VAL A 141 -10.12 3.51 9.09
N ARG A 142 -11.07 2.92 8.35
CA ARG A 142 -12.44 3.43 8.13
C ARG A 142 -13.46 2.30 8.10
N GLY A 143 -14.75 2.66 8.10
CA GLY A 143 -15.84 1.72 7.81
C GLY A 143 -15.98 0.57 8.81
N GLY A 144 -15.61 0.77 10.09
CA GLY A 144 -15.65 -0.30 11.10
C GLY A 144 -14.52 -1.33 10.96
N SER A 145 -13.49 -1.02 10.17
CA SER A 145 -12.30 -1.85 10.04
C SER A 145 -11.44 -1.85 11.30
N GLU A 146 -10.63 -2.90 11.44
CA GLU A 146 -9.74 -3.11 12.56
C GLU A 146 -8.32 -3.32 12.05
N VAL A 147 -7.35 -2.67 12.70
CA VAL A 147 -5.93 -2.92 12.48
C VAL A 147 -5.29 -3.32 13.80
N VAL A 148 -4.64 -4.48 13.79
CA VAL A 148 -3.90 -5.02 14.93
C VAL A 148 -2.42 -5.05 14.57
N ILE A 149 -1.61 -4.35 15.36
CA ILE A 149 -0.15 -4.42 15.28
C ILE A 149 0.29 -5.52 16.24
N THR A 150 1.05 -6.48 15.73
CA THR A 150 1.47 -7.66 16.50
C THR A 150 2.91 -8.06 16.17
N GLY A 151 3.42 -9.06 16.89
CA GLY A 151 4.81 -9.49 16.85
C GLY A 151 5.65 -8.94 18.01
N ASP A 152 6.81 -9.54 18.20
CA ASP A 152 7.77 -9.29 19.28
C ASP A 152 8.96 -8.41 18.87
N GLY A 153 9.03 -8.02 17.60
CA GLY A 153 10.03 -7.09 17.07
C GLY A 153 9.48 -5.70 16.81
N THR A 154 10.33 -4.82 16.28
CA THR A 154 9.96 -3.42 15.99
C THR A 154 9.05 -3.33 14.76
N GLN A 155 7.97 -2.55 14.89
CA GLN A 155 7.15 -2.07 13.78
C GLN A 155 7.34 -0.55 13.69
N VAL A 156 7.56 -0.05 12.48
CA VAL A 156 7.70 1.39 12.23
C VAL A 156 6.47 1.84 11.45
N LEU A 157 5.65 2.69 12.05
CA LEU A 157 4.51 3.33 11.40
C LEU A 157 4.72 4.84 11.45
N GLN A 158 5.02 5.44 10.31
CA GLN A 158 5.37 6.85 10.20
C GLN A 158 4.44 7.57 9.22
N GLY A 159 3.85 8.68 9.64
CA GLY A 159 3.15 9.57 8.72
C GLY A 159 4.13 10.19 7.72
N GLY A 160 3.65 10.43 6.51
CA GLY A 160 4.37 11.22 5.52
C GLY A 160 4.49 12.68 5.93
N HIS A 161 5.39 13.39 5.25
CA HIS A 161 5.70 14.78 5.54
C HIS A 161 4.82 15.73 4.72
N GLY A 162 4.55 16.94 5.22
CA GLY A 162 4.00 18.00 4.39
C GLY A 162 5.04 18.55 3.40
N GLY A 163 4.54 19.19 2.34
CA GLY A 163 5.30 20.05 1.43
C GLY A 163 5.81 21.31 2.12
#